data_AF-A0A8S2Z0D5-F1
#
_entry.id   AF-A0A8S2Z0D5-F1
#
_cell.length_a   1.000
_cell.length_b   1.000
_cell.length_c   1.000
_cell.angle_alpha   90.00
_cell.angle_beta   90.00
_cell.angle_gamma   90.00
#
_symmetry.space_group_name_H-M   'P 1'
#
loop_
_entity.id
_entity.type
_entity.pdbx_description
1 polymer ?
#
loop_
_entity_poly.entity_id
_entity_poly.type
_entity_poly.pdbx_seq_one_letter_code
_entity_poly.pdbx_strand_id
1 'polypeptide(L)'
;GPKYTTEPWAQAGFNGGDGVVFEMLPHSRTQDIVKLVSESNVNVPGLFVFRTDTETITEGGCGNGSSSSVYSLRPRIGSQLGLTSLNIQGPCYNMTTTLKCQFGSYGIVDGIIINEFRAVCLTPFA
;
A
#
# COMPACT_ATOMS: atom_id res chain seq x y z
N GLY A 1 30.39 -32.11 1.37
CA GLY A 1 29.84 -31.41 2.54
C GLY A 1 29.38 -30.03 2.12
N PRO A 2 28.30 -29.47 2.69
CA PRO A 2 27.84 -28.16 2.27
C PRO A 2 28.85 -27.09 2.72
N LYS A 3 29.23 -26.21 1.81
CA LYS A 3 30.11 -25.07 2.08
C LYS A 3 29.33 -24.07 2.93
N TYR A 4 29.73 -23.88 4.19
CA TYR A 4 29.36 -22.70 4.96
C TYR A 4 30.11 -21.51 4.37
N THR A 5 29.52 -20.85 3.38
CA THR A 5 29.93 -19.51 3.01
C THR A 5 29.40 -18.58 4.09
N THR A 6 30.28 -17.84 4.74
CA THR A 6 30.00 -16.79 5.74
C THR A 6 29.34 -15.57 5.09
N GLU A 7 28.43 -15.79 4.13
CA GLU A 7 27.68 -14.70 3.53
C GLU A 7 26.71 -14.17 4.58
N PRO A 8 26.72 -12.86 4.86
CA PRO A 8 25.76 -12.27 5.76
C PRO A 8 24.35 -12.55 5.24
N TRP A 9 23.42 -12.87 6.15
CA TRP A 9 22.02 -13.05 5.78
C TRP A 9 21.47 -11.79 5.09
N ALA A 10 20.55 -11.99 4.15
CA ALA A 10 19.95 -10.90 3.40
C ALA A 10 19.27 -9.88 4.34
N GLN A 11 19.25 -8.62 3.89
CA GLN A 11 18.56 -7.53 4.57
C GLN A 11 17.37 -7.08 3.73
N ALA A 12 16.22 -6.93 4.38
CA ALA A 12 15.02 -6.37 3.78
C ALA A 12 14.47 -5.23 4.65
N GLY A 13 13.88 -4.22 4.02
CA GLY A 13 13.43 -2.99 4.68
C GLY A 13 13.14 -1.87 3.69
N PHE A 14 12.76 -0.72 4.23
CA PHE A 14 12.49 0.52 3.50
C PHE A 14 13.44 1.63 3.96
N ASN A 15 13.78 2.55 3.05
CA ASN A 15 14.46 3.81 3.37
C ASN A 15 13.55 4.97 2.97
N GLY A 16 13.53 6.05 3.76
CA GLY A 16 12.73 7.25 3.51
C GLY A 16 13.17 8.07 2.29
N GLY A 17 14.25 7.67 1.62
CA GLY A 17 14.88 8.40 0.52
C GLY A 17 15.99 9.35 0.95
N ASP A 18 16.29 9.41 2.25
CA ASP A 18 17.26 10.32 2.87
C ASP A 18 18.57 9.63 3.29
N GLY A 19 18.65 8.31 3.20
CA GLY A 19 19.79 7.53 3.69
C GLY A 19 19.97 7.53 5.22
N VAL A 20 18.98 8.02 6.00
CA VAL A 20 19.04 8.14 7.46
C VAL A 20 17.88 7.40 8.13
N VAL A 21 16.65 7.59 7.63
CA VAL A 21 15.46 6.94 8.18
C VAL A 21 15.25 5.60 7.49
N PHE A 22 15.31 4.51 8.27
CA PHE A 22 15.14 3.15 7.79
C PHE A 22 14.17 2.37 8.67
N GLU A 23 13.43 1.47 8.05
CA GLU A 23 12.59 0.49 8.72
C GLU A 23 13.01 -0.91 8.26
N MET A 24 13.36 -1.79 9.20
CA MET A 24 13.75 -3.17 8.90
C MET A 24 12.52 -4.08 8.94
N LEU A 25 12.38 -4.94 7.95
CA LEU A 25 11.36 -5.99 8.02
C LEU A 25 11.71 -7.03 9.10
N PRO A 26 10.72 -7.79 9.60
CA PRO A 26 10.97 -8.91 10.50
C PRO A 26 12.03 -9.89 9.94
N HIS A 27 12.80 -10.53 10.82
CA HIS A 27 13.85 -11.50 10.47
C HIS A 27 14.99 -10.98 9.57
N SER A 28 15.03 -9.67 9.28
CA SER A 28 16.11 -9.05 8.51
C SER A 28 17.46 -9.36 9.11
N ARG A 29 18.43 -9.75 8.27
CA ARG A 29 19.77 -10.19 8.69
C ARG A 29 19.75 -11.41 9.63
N THR A 30 18.82 -12.34 9.43
CA THR A 30 18.82 -13.65 10.11
C THR A 30 18.53 -14.78 9.11
N GLN A 31 18.78 -16.03 9.50
CA GLN A 31 18.43 -17.20 8.68
C GLN A 31 16.92 -17.29 8.38
N ASP A 32 16.11 -16.69 9.24
CA ASP A 32 14.66 -16.68 9.14
C ASP A 32 14.12 -15.65 8.13
N ILE A 33 14.98 -14.90 7.41
CA ILE A 33 14.57 -13.95 6.34
C ILE A 33 13.60 -14.58 5.33
N VAL A 34 13.71 -15.89 5.09
CA VAL A 34 12.82 -16.65 4.20
C VAL A 34 11.36 -16.69 4.69
N LYS A 35 11.10 -16.43 5.98
CA LYS A 35 9.74 -16.38 6.56
C LYS A 35 8.93 -15.16 6.13
N LEU A 36 9.58 -14.13 5.56
CA LEU A 36 8.90 -12.94 5.05
C LEU A 36 7.80 -13.26 4.03
N VAL A 37 7.93 -14.35 3.28
CA VAL A 37 6.91 -14.79 2.29
C VAL A 37 5.55 -15.13 2.91
N SER A 38 5.53 -15.44 4.21
CA SER A 38 4.32 -15.78 4.97
C SER A 38 3.89 -14.69 5.96
N GLU A 39 4.65 -13.60 6.06
CA GLU A 39 4.39 -12.50 6.99
C GLU A 39 3.90 -11.25 6.25
N SER A 40 3.30 -10.31 6.99
CA SER A 40 2.73 -9.08 6.44
C SER A 40 2.34 -8.11 7.55
N ASN A 41 2.40 -6.80 7.27
CA ASN A 41 1.75 -5.76 8.09
C ASN A 41 0.32 -5.42 7.61
N VAL A 42 -0.13 -6.00 6.48
CA VAL A 42 -1.43 -5.73 5.85
C VAL A 42 -2.27 -7.00 5.66
N ASN A 43 -1.95 -8.06 6.41
CA ASN A 43 -2.63 -9.37 6.38
C ASN A 43 -2.65 -10.06 5.01
N VAL A 44 -1.65 -9.77 4.17
CA VAL A 44 -1.48 -10.40 2.85
C VAL A 44 -0.09 -11.02 2.80
N PRO A 45 0.04 -12.35 2.81
CA PRO A 45 1.33 -13.03 2.85
C PRO A 45 2.33 -12.49 1.83
N GLY A 46 3.51 -12.07 2.29
CA GLY A 46 4.59 -11.55 1.44
C GLY A 46 4.44 -10.10 0.99
N LEU A 47 3.33 -9.43 1.34
CA LEU A 47 3.11 -8.02 1.04
C LEU A 47 3.39 -7.17 2.27
N PHE A 48 4.26 -6.18 2.09
CA PHE A 48 4.61 -5.18 3.09
C PHE A 48 4.37 -3.78 2.52
N VAL A 49 3.60 -2.97 3.23
CA VAL A 49 3.22 -1.62 2.76
C VAL A 49 3.62 -0.60 3.81
N PHE A 50 4.44 0.36 3.39
CA PHE A 50 4.93 1.42 4.24
C PHE A 50 4.76 2.77 3.55
N ARG A 51 4.50 3.80 4.35
CA ARG A 51 4.53 5.18 3.91
C ARG A 51 5.93 5.75 4.11
N THR A 52 6.52 6.28 3.04
CA THR A 52 7.91 6.79 3.04
C THR A 52 8.00 8.29 2.71
N ASP A 53 6.88 8.98 2.46
CA ASP A 53 6.82 10.42 2.16
C ASP A 53 6.66 11.31 3.41
N THR A 54 6.89 10.75 4.61
CA THR A 54 6.78 11.43 5.91
C THR A 54 8.14 11.47 6.64
N GLU A 55 8.25 12.28 7.71
CA GLU A 55 9.49 12.42 8.51
C GLU A 55 9.98 11.07 9.08
N THR A 56 9.05 10.18 9.41
CA THR A 56 9.34 8.80 9.80
C THR A 56 8.70 7.83 8.79
N ILE A 57 9.28 6.64 8.66
CA ILE A 57 8.60 5.55 7.95
C ILE A 57 7.48 5.06 8.86
N THR A 58 6.26 5.05 8.35
CA THR A 58 5.08 4.58 9.09
C THR A 58 4.45 3.40 8.37
N GLU A 59 3.86 2.49 9.13
CA GLU A 59 3.10 1.38 8.56
C GLU A 59 1.97 1.95 7.69
N GLY A 60 1.90 1.46 6.45
CA GLY A 60 0.75 1.67 5.59
C GLY A 60 -0.17 0.46 5.61
N GLY A 61 -1.43 0.65 5.22
CA GLY A 61 -2.34 -0.48 5.02
C GLY A 61 -3.70 -0.25 5.64
N CYS A 62 -4.22 -1.25 6.35
CA CYS A 62 -5.63 -1.25 6.79
C CYS A 62 -5.78 -0.53 8.13
N GLY A 63 -5.76 0.79 8.11
CA GLY A 63 -5.96 1.59 9.32
C GLY A 63 -7.39 2.09 9.47
N ASN A 64 -7.89 2.13 10.71
CA ASN A 64 -9.22 2.68 11.08
C ASN A 64 -9.31 4.22 10.95
N GLY A 65 -8.45 4.85 10.16
CA GLY A 65 -8.38 6.31 10.00
C GLY A 65 -7.72 6.72 8.67
N SER A 66 -8.06 7.91 8.20
CA SER A 66 -7.64 8.51 6.92
C SER A 66 -6.12 8.72 6.76
N SER A 67 -5.33 8.55 7.83
CA SER A 67 -3.88 8.75 7.84
C SER A 67 -3.06 7.46 7.74
N SER A 68 -3.69 6.29 7.97
CA SER A 68 -3.01 4.98 7.96
C SER A 68 -3.35 4.14 6.73
N SER A 69 -4.39 4.52 5.98
CA SER A 69 -4.72 3.89 4.70
C SER A 69 -3.91 4.48 3.56
N VAL A 70 -2.79 3.83 3.23
CA VAL A 70 -1.92 4.23 2.12
C VAL A 70 -2.52 3.72 0.82
N TYR A 71 -3.35 4.54 0.18
CA TYR A 71 -3.84 4.32 -1.17
C TYR A 71 -3.06 5.15 -2.19
N SER A 72 -2.66 4.53 -3.30
CA SER A 72 -2.15 5.22 -4.48
C SER A 72 -3.32 5.56 -5.42
N LEU A 73 -3.56 6.86 -5.61
CA LEU A 73 -4.60 7.38 -6.49
C LEU A 73 -4.01 7.81 -7.84
N ARG A 74 -4.51 7.26 -8.95
CA ARG A 74 -4.06 7.61 -10.31
C ARG A 74 -5.22 7.61 -11.32
N PRO A 75 -5.32 8.60 -12.23
CA PRO A 75 -4.49 9.79 -12.30
C PRO A 75 -4.83 10.80 -11.18
N ARG A 76 -3.90 11.70 -10.85
CA ARG A 76 -4.15 12.76 -9.84
C ARG A 76 -4.85 14.00 -10.41
N ILE A 77 -5.00 14.06 -11.72
CA ILE A 77 -5.65 15.13 -12.46
C ILE A 77 -6.52 14.47 -13.54
N GLY A 78 -7.70 15.01 -13.76
CA GLY A 78 -8.68 14.49 -14.72
C GLY A 78 -9.41 15.61 -15.44
N SER A 79 -10.32 15.22 -16.34
CA SER A 79 -11.18 16.16 -17.05
C SER A 79 -12.18 16.82 -16.09
N GLN A 80 -12.43 18.12 -16.26
CA GLN A 80 -13.51 18.80 -15.55
C GLN A 80 -14.90 18.31 -15.98
N LEU A 81 -15.03 17.69 -17.16
CA LEU A 81 -16.30 17.14 -17.65
C LEU A 81 -16.71 15.83 -16.95
N GLY A 82 -15.82 15.23 -16.16
CA GLY A 82 -16.09 13.96 -15.49
C GLY A 82 -15.56 12.74 -16.25
N LEU A 83 -16.09 11.56 -15.90
CA LEU A 83 -15.77 10.25 -16.49
C LEU A 83 -14.29 9.84 -16.49
N THR A 84 -13.47 10.49 -15.66
CA THR A 84 -12.08 10.09 -15.50
C THR A 84 -12.03 8.86 -14.60
N SER A 85 -11.47 7.77 -15.11
CA SER A 85 -11.24 6.54 -14.33
C SER A 85 -10.12 6.73 -13.32
N LEU A 86 -10.48 6.90 -12.05
CA LEU A 86 -9.58 6.95 -10.92
C LEU A 86 -9.30 5.53 -10.42
N ASN A 87 -8.08 5.06 -10.67
CA ASN A 87 -7.53 3.85 -10.10
C ASN A 87 -7.07 4.11 -8.67
N ILE A 88 -7.55 3.27 -7.75
CA ILE A 88 -7.22 3.29 -6.32
C ILE A 88 -6.50 1.97 -6.04
N GLN A 89 -5.20 2.07 -5.79
CA GLN A 89 -4.35 0.93 -5.47
C GLN A 89 -4.03 0.94 -3.99
N GLY A 90 -4.12 -0.22 -3.36
CA GLY A 90 -3.78 -0.40 -1.96
C GLY A 90 -4.47 -1.64 -1.43
N PRO A 91 -3.94 -2.26 -0.36
CA PRO A 91 -4.61 -3.40 0.27
C PRO A 91 -5.94 -2.95 0.89
N CYS A 92 -6.64 -3.90 1.54
CA CYS A 92 -7.80 -3.64 2.40
C CYS A 92 -9.15 -3.52 1.70
N TYR A 93 -9.24 -3.91 0.43
CA TYR A 93 -10.55 -4.11 -0.18
C TYR A 93 -11.09 -5.48 0.20
N ASN A 94 -12.38 -5.51 0.52
CA ASN A 94 -13.14 -6.74 0.63
C ASN A 94 -14.34 -6.63 -0.31
N MET A 95 -14.61 -7.66 -1.09
CA MET A 95 -15.72 -7.70 -2.06
C MET A 95 -17.10 -7.42 -1.44
N THR A 96 -17.25 -7.57 -0.11
CA THR A 96 -18.49 -7.25 0.60
C THR A 96 -18.60 -5.78 1.04
N THR A 97 -17.53 -5.00 0.91
CA THR A 97 -17.51 -3.61 1.37
C THR A 97 -18.04 -2.67 0.29
N THR A 98 -18.84 -1.68 0.69
CA THR A 98 -19.28 -0.62 -0.20
C THR A 98 -18.19 0.44 -0.29
N LEU A 99 -17.59 0.60 -1.47
CA LEU A 99 -16.67 1.69 -1.75
C LEU A 99 -17.44 2.92 -2.21
N LYS A 100 -17.19 4.07 -1.59
CA LYS A 100 -17.69 5.37 -2.01
C LYS A 100 -16.53 6.36 -2.17
N CYS A 101 -16.50 7.07 -3.28
CA CYS A 101 -15.50 8.10 -3.57
C CYS A 101 -16.14 9.49 -3.53
N GLN A 102 -15.64 10.35 -2.64
CA GLN A 102 -16.08 11.74 -2.54
C GLN A 102 -15.13 12.65 -3.31
N PHE A 103 -15.68 13.44 -4.24
CA PHE A 103 -14.93 14.38 -5.06
C PHE A 103 -15.25 15.82 -4.63
N GLY A 104 -14.64 16.27 -3.53
CA GLY A 104 -14.87 17.62 -3.00
C GLY A 104 -16.37 17.92 -2.83
N SER A 105 -16.82 19.05 -3.39
CA SER A 105 -18.25 19.43 -3.45
C SER A 105 -19.01 18.88 -4.67
N TYR A 106 -18.33 18.20 -5.60
CA TYR A 106 -18.95 17.65 -6.82
C TYR A 106 -19.81 16.40 -6.55
N GLY A 107 -19.67 15.80 -5.36
CA GLY A 107 -20.55 14.71 -4.91
C GLY A 107 -19.81 13.42 -4.57
N ILE A 108 -20.60 12.39 -4.31
CA ILE A 108 -20.16 11.05 -3.95
C ILE A 108 -20.61 10.09 -5.06
N VAL A 109 -19.68 9.25 -5.53
CA VAL A 109 -19.97 8.17 -6.48
C VAL A 109 -19.72 6.82 -5.83
N ASP A 110 -20.43 5.80 -6.30
CA ASP A 110 -20.11 4.43 -5.95
C ASP A 110 -18.85 3.97 -6.70
N GLY A 111 -17.99 3.27 -6.00
CA GLY A 111 -16.79 2.66 -6.53
C GLY A 111 -16.98 1.18 -6.82
N ILE A 112 -16.11 0.64 -7.66
CA ILE A 112 -16.06 -0.77 -8.03
C ILE A 112 -14.79 -1.36 -7.46
N ILE A 113 -14.92 -2.35 -6.58
CA ILE A 113 -13.79 -3.15 -6.10
C ILE A 113 -13.45 -4.18 -7.19
N ILE A 114 -12.20 -4.20 -7.62
CA ILE A 114 -11.72 -5.14 -8.64
C ILE A 114 -11.14 -6.39 -7.97
N ASN A 115 -10.35 -6.21 -6.92
CA ASN A 115 -9.79 -7.27 -6.08
C ASN A 115 -9.35 -6.67 -4.72
N GLU A 116 -8.74 -7.48 -3.85
CA GLU A 116 -8.30 -7.05 -2.51
C GLU A 116 -7.21 -5.95 -2.51
N PHE A 117 -6.64 -5.62 -3.68
CA PHE A 117 -5.58 -4.60 -3.85
C PHE A 117 -5.94 -3.43 -4.78
N ARG A 118 -7.11 -3.48 -5.43
CA ARG A 118 -7.47 -2.50 -6.44
C ARG A 118 -8.97 -2.21 -6.44
N ALA A 119 -9.28 -0.93 -6.52
CA ALA A 119 -10.61 -0.44 -6.82
C ALA A 119 -10.58 0.71 -7.84
N VAL A 120 -11.76 1.06 -8.34
CA VAL A 120 -11.94 2.10 -9.35
C VAL A 120 -13.14 2.96 -9.00
N CYS A 121 -13.00 4.27 -9.19
CA CYS A 121 -14.10 5.23 -9.18
C CYS A 121 -14.08 6.06 -10.46
N LEU A 122 -15.25 6.49 -10.93
CA LEU A 122 -15.37 7.42 -12.05
C LEU A 122 -15.66 8.81 -11.50
N THR A 123 -14.94 9.83 -11.95
CA THR A 123 -15.25 11.21 -11.52
C THR A 123 -16.69 11.59 -11.93
N PRO A 124 -17.44 12.34 -11.09
CA PRO A 124 -18.79 12.81 -11.43
C PRO A 124 -18.80 13.63 -12.72
N PHE A 125 -19.93 13.64 -13.42
CA PHE A 125 -20.19 14.64 -14.44
C PHE A 125 -20.38 16.02 -13.80
N ALA A 126 -19.95 17.06 -14.51
CA ALA A 126 -20.28 18.45 -14.17
C ALA A 126 -21.72 18.80 -14.56
#